data_AF-A0A010QRN8-F1
#
_entry.id   AF-A0A010QRN8-F1
#
_cell.length_a   1.000
_cell.length_b   1.000
_cell.length_c   1.000
_cell.angle_alpha   90.00
_cell.angle_beta   90.00
_cell.angle_gamma   90.00
#
_symmetry.space_group_name_H-M   'P 1'
#
loop_
_entity.id
_entity.type
_entity.pdbx_description
1 polymer ?
#
loop_
_entity_poly.entity_id
_entity_poly.type
_entity_poly.pdbx_seq_one_letter_code
_entity_poly.pdbx_strand_id
1 'polypeptide(L)'
;MSVQEYAVNEYTANAQPHFNLLRILGGWGNVNGPGLLMLRSMLAGTSTAAVLGLSAAIVGSSIWGTAALPFIVGSSLGFVLGSTRWYIVAVKESLLQLDNYPAILRLHLIANFPWKPELGRHNLEWYNARRFSSTWQMKSMLVASWLTAQPALDEIRSRTEAALVDNYLRQGGFEGEDQAATPQESR
;
A
#
# COMPACT_ATOMS: atom_id res chain seq x y z
N MET A 1 36.05 -15.92 -1.11
CA MET A 1 34.59 -15.88 -1.38
C MET A 1 33.89 -15.58 -0.08
N SER A 2 33.24 -14.43 -0.04
CA SER A 2 32.91 -13.63 1.14
C SER A 2 31.66 -14.12 1.86
N VAL A 3 31.79 -14.27 3.19
CA VAL A 3 30.73 -14.55 4.19
C VAL A 3 29.57 -13.52 4.15
N GLN A 4 29.76 -12.41 3.43
CA GLN A 4 28.83 -11.30 3.31
C GLN A 4 27.63 -11.57 2.37
N GLU A 5 27.73 -12.54 1.45
CA GLU A 5 26.65 -12.87 0.52
C GLU A 5 25.52 -13.69 1.15
N TYR A 6 25.78 -14.42 2.25
CA TYR A 6 24.76 -15.20 2.94
C TYR A 6 23.84 -14.32 3.80
N ALA A 7 24.37 -13.26 4.40
CA ALA A 7 23.58 -12.39 5.26
C ALA A 7 22.52 -11.58 4.49
N VAL A 8 22.78 -11.20 3.23
CA VAL A 8 21.87 -10.36 2.43
C VAL A 8 20.64 -11.15 1.94
N ASN A 9 20.79 -12.45 1.69
CA ASN A 9 19.67 -13.30 1.29
C ASN A 9 18.70 -13.59 2.46
N GLU A 10 19.17 -13.55 3.71
CA GLU A 10 18.35 -13.81 4.89
C GLU A 10 17.41 -12.64 5.24
N TYR A 11 17.78 -11.40 4.86
CA TYR A 11 16.91 -10.23 5.01
C TYR A 11 15.80 -10.12 3.96
N THR A 12 15.95 -10.79 2.81
CA THR A 12 14.98 -10.71 1.70
C THR A 12 13.93 -11.84 1.76
N ALA A 13 14.24 -12.96 2.42
CA ALA A 13 13.34 -14.10 2.54
C ALA A 13 12.21 -13.95 3.59
N ASN A 14 12.27 -12.94 4.46
CA ASN A 14 11.30 -12.74 5.55
C ASN A 14 10.23 -11.65 5.30
N ALA A 15 10.17 -11.07 4.09
CA ALA A 15 9.22 -10.00 3.76
C ALA A 15 7.96 -10.49 3.02
N GLN A 16 7.71 -11.80 2.98
CA GLN A 16 6.39 -12.35 2.65
C GLN A 16 5.71 -12.75 3.95
N PRO A 17 4.83 -11.92 4.55
CA PRO A 17 4.04 -12.37 5.68
C PRO A 17 3.09 -13.46 5.17
N HIS A 18 3.51 -14.71 5.34
CA HIS A 18 2.69 -15.87 5.03
C HIS A 18 1.39 -15.76 5.82
N PHE A 19 0.27 -15.56 5.11
CA PHE A 19 -1.10 -15.38 5.62
C PHE A 19 -1.65 -16.55 6.49
N ASN A 20 -0.79 -17.51 6.86
CA ASN A 20 -1.13 -18.67 7.67
C ASN A 20 -1.46 -18.33 9.12
N LEU A 21 -0.90 -17.26 9.69
CA LEU A 21 -1.20 -16.84 11.06
C LEU A 21 -2.67 -16.39 11.23
N LEU A 22 -3.25 -15.80 10.19
CA LEU A 22 -4.63 -15.28 10.18
C LEU A 22 -5.69 -16.39 9.99
N ARG A 23 -5.28 -17.52 9.40
CA ARG A 23 -6.09 -18.73 9.31
C ARG A 23 -6.22 -19.43 10.66
N ILE A 24 -5.19 -19.35 11.50
CA ILE A 24 -5.13 -20.01 12.82
C ILE A 24 -5.89 -19.23 13.89
N LEU A 25 -5.96 -17.89 13.80
CA LEU A 25 -6.57 -17.04 14.84
C LEU A 25 -8.09 -16.85 14.72
N GLY A 26 -8.77 -17.34 13.67
CA GLY A 26 -10.22 -17.12 13.60
C GLY A 26 -10.97 -17.66 12.38
N GLY A 27 -10.43 -18.61 11.62
CA GLY A 27 -11.17 -19.23 10.52
C GLY A 27 -11.54 -18.29 9.35
N TRP A 28 -10.88 -17.13 9.25
CA TRP A 28 -11.02 -16.22 8.11
C TRP A 28 -10.32 -16.82 6.87
N GLY A 29 -11.05 -17.67 6.15
CA GLY A 29 -10.66 -18.13 4.82
C GLY A 29 -10.63 -16.94 3.86
N ASN A 30 -9.44 -16.62 3.33
CA ASN A 30 -9.19 -15.56 2.36
C ASN A 30 -9.52 -14.13 2.88
N VAL A 31 -8.51 -13.40 3.38
CA VAL A 31 -8.63 -11.98 3.78
C VAL A 31 -8.81 -11.09 2.56
N ASN A 32 -10.01 -11.11 1.98
CA ASN A 32 -10.39 -10.16 0.95
C ASN A 32 -10.75 -8.80 1.57
N GLY A 33 -10.53 -7.74 0.79
CA GLY A 33 -10.73 -6.32 1.08
C GLY A 33 -10.81 -5.90 2.55
N PRO A 34 -11.97 -6.06 3.22
CA PRO A 34 -12.14 -5.66 4.62
C PRO A 34 -11.10 -6.25 5.59
N GLY A 35 -10.70 -7.51 5.41
CA GLY A 35 -9.71 -8.16 6.28
C GLY A 35 -8.31 -7.56 6.14
N LEU A 36 -7.93 -7.25 4.91
CA LEU A 36 -6.65 -6.60 4.61
C LEU A 36 -6.60 -5.19 5.21
N LEU A 37 -7.72 -4.47 5.16
CA LEU A 37 -7.88 -3.15 5.78
C LEU A 37 -7.67 -3.22 7.29
N MET A 38 -8.33 -4.16 7.96
CA MET A 38 -8.18 -4.36 9.41
C MET A 38 -6.73 -4.68 9.78
N LEU A 39 -6.11 -5.64 9.07
CA LEU A 39 -4.73 -6.05 9.32
C LEU A 39 -3.74 -4.88 9.16
N ARG A 40 -3.81 -4.14 8.05
CA ARG A 40 -2.90 -3.03 7.78
C ARG A 40 -3.08 -1.89 8.78
N SER A 41 -4.32 -1.58 9.16
CA SER A 41 -4.62 -0.57 10.18
C SER A 41 -4.07 -0.96 11.56
N MET A 42 -4.15 -2.25 11.90
CA MET A 42 -3.64 -2.79 13.17
C MET A 42 -2.11 -2.72 13.21
N LEU A 43 -1.43 -3.12 12.13
CA LEU A 43 0.03 -3.06 12.05
C LEU A 43 0.55 -1.62 12.17
N ALA A 44 -0.09 -0.67 11.47
CA ALA A 44 0.27 0.74 11.54
C ALA A 44 -0.01 1.36 12.93
N GLY A 45 -1.13 0.97 13.56
CA GLY A 45 -1.46 1.38 14.92
C GLY A 45 -0.47 0.83 15.94
N THR A 46 -0.18 -0.47 15.91
CA THR A 46 0.69 -1.14 16.88
C THR A 46 2.14 -0.63 16.83
N SER A 47 2.68 -0.36 15.63
CA SER A 47 4.04 0.21 15.52
C SER A 47 4.12 1.61 16.16
N THR A 48 3.14 2.47 15.89
CA THR A 48 3.06 3.81 16.48
C THR A 48 2.80 3.74 17.99
N ALA A 49 1.96 2.80 18.43
CA ALA A 49 1.70 2.52 19.84
C ALA A 49 2.97 2.12 20.59
N ALA A 50 3.79 1.24 20.02
CA ALA A 50 5.04 0.81 20.62
C ALA A 50 6.01 1.99 20.81
N VAL A 51 6.16 2.83 19.78
CA VAL A 51 7.08 4.00 19.84
C VAL A 51 6.60 5.04 20.85
N LEU A 52 5.32 5.42 20.82
CA LEU A 52 4.77 6.40 21.77
C LEU A 52 4.66 5.84 23.19
N GLY A 53 4.34 4.55 23.32
CA GLY A 53 4.30 3.84 24.59
C GLY A 53 5.67 3.79 25.27
N LEU A 54 6.70 3.34 24.55
CA LEU A 54 8.06 3.25 25.09
C LEU A 54 8.63 4.63 25.43
N SER A 55 8.42 5.64 24.58
CA SER A 55 8.86 7.01 24.87
C SER A 55 8.15 7.59 26.09
N ALA A 56 6.82 7.41 26.21
CA ALA A 56 6.06 7.84 27.38
C ALA A 56 6.50 7.09 28.65
N ALA A 57 6.84 5.80 28.54
CA ALA A 57 7.33 5.00 29.66
C ALA A 57 8.68 5.49 30.19
N ILE A 58 9.60 5.87 29.30
CA ILE A 58 10.93 6.40 29.65
C ILE A 58 10.81 7.75 30.37
N VAL A 59 9.96 8.65 29.87
CA VAL A 59 9.71 9.95 30.51
C VAL A 59 8.97 9.76 31.84
N GLY A 60 7.97 8.89 31.85
CA GLY A 60 7.15 8.60 33.02
C GLY A 60 7.91 7.97 34.18
N SER A 61 8.82 7.03 33.88
CA SER A 61 9.69 6.42 34.89
C SER A 61 10.66 7.42 35.49
N SER A 62 11.16 8.38 34.70
CA SER A 62 12.10 9.40 35.15
C SER A 62 11.46 10.43 36.10
N ILE A 63 10.17 10.74 35.92
CA ILE A 63 9.48 11.79 36.71
C ILE A 63 8.74 11.20 37.91
N TRP A 64 7.95 10.14 37.71
CA TRP A 64 7.05 9.59 38.72
C TRP A 64 7.51 8.24 39.29
N GLY A 65 8.58 7.65 38.77
CA GLY A 65 9.03 6.31 39.15
C GLY A 65 8.12 5.17 38.67
N THR A 66 7.03 5.48 37.94
CA THR A 66 6.11 4.49 37.37
C THR A 66 6.12 4.55 35.84
N ALA A 67 6.56 3.46 35.22
CA ALA A 67 6.61 3.34 33.76
C ALA A 67 5.28 2.84 33.17
N ALA A 68 4.49 2.11 33.94
CA ALA A 68 3.35 1.34 33.44
C ALA A 68 2.16 2.21 33.01
N LEU A 69 1.75 3.19 33.84
CA LEU A 69 0.63 4.07 33.49
C LEU A 69 0.94 4.97 32.28
N PRO A 70 2.12 5.64 32.22
CA PRO A 70 2.52 6.41 31.04
C PRO A 70 2.65 5.55 29.78
N PHE A 71 3.15 4.31 29.90
CA PHE A 71 3.18 3.36 28.80
C PHE A 71 1.79 3.05 28.24
N ILE A 72 0.82 2.75 29.10
CA ILE A 72 -0.55 2.41 28.67
C ILE A 72 -1.18 3.60 27.93
N VAL A 73 -1.13 4.79 28.53
CA VAL A 73 -1.71 6.00 27.95
C VAL A 73 -1.03 6.36 26.63
N GLY A 74 0.31 6.36 26.60
CA GLY A 74 1.10 6.66 25.41
C GLY A 74 0.85 5.65 24.28
N SER A 75 0.76 4.36 24.61
CA SER A 75 0.50 3.29 23.63
C SER A 75 -0.91 3.41 23.05
N SER A 76 -1.93 3.64 23.88
CA SER A 76 -3.32 3.79 23.40
C SER A 76 -3.47 5.00 22.47
N LEU A 77 -2.89 6.14 22.85
CA LEU A 77 -2.89 7.33 21.98
C LEU A 77 -2.10 7.07 20.68
N GLY A 78 -0.94 6.42 20.77
CA GLY A 78 -0.15 6.05 19.60
C GLY A 78 -0.90 5.12 18.65
N PHE A 79 -1.64 4.16 19.19
CA PHE A 79 -2.46 3.26 18.39
C PHE A 79 -3.55 4.02 17.62
N VAL A 80 -4.30 4.88 18.31
CA VAL A 80 -5.38 5.67 17.71
C VAL A 80 -4.83 6.62 16.64
N LEU A 81 -3.74 7.33 16.93
CA LEU A 81 -3.13 8.25 15.98
C LEU A 81 -2.54 7.52 14.77
N GLY A 82 -1.84 6.41 14.99
CA GLY A 82 -1.23 5.61 13.93
C GLY A 82 -2.27 5.01 12.98
N SER A 83 -3.30 4.36 13.53
CA SER A 83 -4.39 3.78 12.75
C SER A 83 -5.21 4.85 12.01
N THR A 84 -5.50 5.99 12.66
CA THR A 84 -6.24 7.10 12.04
C THR A 84 -5.45 7.74 10.90
N ARG A 85 -4.16 8.03 11.12
CA ARG A 85 -3.28 8.60 10.09
C ARG A 85 -3.19 7.67 8.89
N TRP A 86 -2.97 6.38 9.13
CA TRP A 86 -2.93 5.37 8.08
C TRP A 86 -4.24 5.35 7.28
N TYR A 87 -5.39 5.35 7.96
CA TYR A 87 -6.69 5.34 7.29
C TYR A 87 -6.92 6.58 6.42
N ILE A 88 -6.54 7.77 6.91
CA ILE A 88 -6.66 9.02 6.13
C ILE A 88 -5.82 8.95 4.85
N VAL A 89 -4.60 8.44 4.93
CA VAL A 89 -3.72 8.27 3.77
C VAL A 89 -4.31 7.25 2.80
N ALA A 90 -4.74 6.10 3.29
CA ALA A 90 -5.37 5.06 2.47
C ALA A 90 -6.63 5.57 1.74
N VAL A 91 -7.45 6.40 2.39
CA VAL A 91 -8.60 7.05 1.74
C VAL A 91 -8.16 7.97 0.61
N LYS A 92 -7.13 8.80 0.82
CA LYS A 92 -6.63 9.70 -0.24
C LYS A 92 -6.07 8.93 -1.43
N GLU A 93 -5.25 7.91 -1.18
CA GLU A 93 -4.66 7.09 -2.24
C GLU A 93 -5.71 6.30 -3.02
N SER A 94 -6.68 5.70 -2.32
CA SER A 94 -7.76 4.96 -2.97
C SER A 94 -8.67 5.85 -3.82
N LEU A 95 -8.91 7.10 -3.42
CA LEU A 95 -9.64 8.08 -4.22
C LEU A 95 -8.86 8.50 -5.47
N LEU A 96 -7.55 8.75 -5.34
CA LEU A 96 -6.70 9.08 -6.48
C LEU A 96 -6.64 7.93 -7.49
N GLN A 97 -6.55 6.69 -7.01
CA GLN A 97 -6.54 5.52 -7.88
C GLN A 97 -7.90 5.23 -8.50
N LEU A 98 -9.00 5.61 -7.83
CA LEU A 98 -10.33 5.56 -8.42
C LEU A 98 -10.44 6.47 -9.65
N ASP A 99 -9.87 7.67 -9.59
CA ASP A 99 -9.92 8.61 -10.71
C ASP A 99 -9.00 8.16 -11.88
N ASN A 100 -7.87 7.50 -11.60
CA ASN A 100 -6.96 7.01 -12.65
C ASN A 100 -7.39 5.68 -13.28
N TYR A 101 -7.89 4.74 -12.47
CA TYR A 101 -8.21 3.37 -12.90
C TYR A 101 -9.62 2.93 -12.46
N PRO A 102 -10.68 3.65 -12.85
CA PRO A 102 -12.05 3.41 -12.35
C PRO A 102 -12.57 2.00 -12.69
N ALA A 103 -12.17 1.44 -13.84
CA ALA A 103 -12.61 0.11 -14.26
C ALA A 103 -12.13 -1.02 -13.35
N ILE A 104 -10.89 -0.93 -12.87
CA ILE A 104 -10.26 -1.97 -12.04
C ILE A 104 -10.82 -1.92 -10.63
N LEU A 105 -10.96 -0.72 -10.08
CA LEU A 105 -11.56 -0.54 -8.76
C LEU A 105 -13.02 -0.99 -8.78
N ARG A 106 -13.80 -0.68 -9.83
CA ARG A 106 -15.18 -1.19 -9.98
C ARG A 106 -15.24 -2.71 -9.89
N LEU A 107 -14.36 -3.42 -10.60
CA LEU A 107 -14.33 -4.89 -10.58
C LEU A 107 -14.09 -5.43 -9.16
N HIS A 108 -13.07 -4.92 -8.47
CA HIS A 108 -12.75 -5.35 -7.11
C HIS A 108 -13.80 -4.92 -6.09
N LEU A 109 -14.54 -3.84 -6.36
CA LEU A 109 -15.58 -3.34 -5.48
C LEU A 109 -16.86 -4.17 -5.59
N ILE A 110 -17.22 -4.61 -6.79
CA ILE A 110 -18.31 -5.58 -6.98
C ILE A 110 -17.92 -6.94 -6.38
N ALA A 111 -16.67 -7.39 -6.57
CA ALA A 111 -16.20 -8.68 -6.06
C ALA A 111 -16.12 -8.74 -4.52
N ASN A 112 -15.70 -7.65 -3.86
CA ASN A 112 -15.62 -7.59 -2.41
C ASN A 112 -16.98 -7.41 -1.71
N PHE A 113 -17.96 -6.80 -2.40
CA PHE A 113 -19.27 -6.43 -1.83
C PHE A 113 -20.45 -6.99 -2.64
N PRO A 114 -20.57 -8.32 -2.84
CA PRO A 114 -21.62 -8.92 -3.66
C PRO A 114 -23.04 -8.67 -3.12
N TRP A 115 -23.18 -8.36 -1.83
CA TRP A 115 -24.46 -8.03 -1.19
C TRP A 115 -24.99 -6.63 -1.54
N LYS A 116 -24.25 -5.81 -2.29
CA LYS A 116 -24.69 -4.50 -2.80
C LYS A 116 -24.81 -4.51 -4.33
N PRO A 117 -25.93 -5.01 -4.88
CA PRO A 117 -26.12 -5.15 -6.32
C PRO A 117 -26.19 -3.81 -7.07
N GLU A 118 -26.47 -2.72 -6.35
CA GLU A 118 -26.45 -1.34 -6.87
C GLU A 118 -25.10 -1.00 -7.51
N LEU A 119 -23.99 -1.48 -6.93
CA LEU A 119 -22.63 -1.22 -7.42
C LEU A 119 -22.43 -1.83 -8.82
N GLY A 120 -22.96 -3.03 -9.07
CA GLY A 120 -22.85 -3.70 -10.37
C GLY A 120 -23.64 -3.00 -11.48
N ARG A 121 -24.76 -2.36 -11.13
CA ARG A 121 -25.71 -1.72 -12.07
C ARG A 121 -25.24 -0.37 -12.60
N HIS A 122 -24.32 0.28 -11.91
CA HIS A 122 -23.84 1.60 -12.30
C HIS A 122 -22.71 1.56 -13.33
N ASN A 123 -22.75 2.51 -14.28
CA ASN A 123 -21.70 2.69 -15.30
C ASN A 123 -20.42 3.27 -14.70
N LEU A 124 -19.32 3.23 -15.46
CA LEU A 124 -17.99 3.72 -15.05
C LEU A 124 -18.01 5.18 -14.57
N GLU A 125 -18.77 6.06 -15.22
CA GLU A 125 -18.88 7.49 -14.84
C GLU A 125 -19.48 7.71 -13.43
N TRP A 126 -20.22 6.72 -12.91
CA TRP A 126 -20.75 6.78 -11.56
C TRP A 126 -19.66 6.67 -10.49
N TYR A 127 -18.53 6.05 -10.84
CA TYR A 127 -17.37 5.82 -9.98
C TYR A 127 -16.42 7.02 -10.03
N ASN A 128 -16.68 8.01 -9.17
CA ASN A 128 -15.86 9.21 -9.04
C ASN A 128 -15.46 9.49 -7.59
N ALA A 129 -14.32 10.16 -7.39
CA ALA A 129 -13.84 10.51 -6.06
C ALA A 129 -14.81 11.37 -5.24
N ARG A 130 -15.58 12.27 -5.86
CA ARG A 130 -16.53 13.14 -5.14
C ARG A 130 -17.64 12.33 -4.46
N ARG A 131 -18.18 11.30 -5.12
CA ARG A 131 -19.22 10.44 -4.55
C ARG A 131 -18.67 9.55 -3.45
N PHE A 132 -17.51 8.93 -3.68
CA PHE A 132 -16.91 8.02 -2.71
C PHE A 132 -16.35 8.74 -1.47
N SER A 133 -16.01 10.03 -1.58
CA SER A 133 -15.59 10.86 -0.45
C SER A 133 -16.74 11.44 0.39
N SER A 134 -17.99 11.31 -0.05
CA SER A 134 -19.15 11.88 0.66
C SER A 134 -19.47 11.13 1.96
N THR A 135 -19.34 9.80 1.96
CA THR A 135 -19.91 8.95 3.01
C THR A 135 -18.86 7.99 3.53
N TRP A 136 -18.77 7.82 4.86
CA TRP A 136 -17.72 6.98 5.48
C TRP A 136 -17.81 5.52 5.05
N GLN A 137 -19.02 5.00 4.82
CA GLN A 137 -19.23 3.66 4.29
C GLN A 137 -18.64 3.50 2.89
N MET A 138 -18.79 4.50 2.02
CA MET A 138 -18.21 4.47 0.67
C MET A 138 -16.68 4.55 0.72
N LYS A 139 -16.13 5.38 1.61
CA LYS A 139 -14.68 5.46 1.85
C LYS A 139 -14.11 4.12 2.28
N SER A 140 -14.71 3.46 3.26
CA SER A 140 -14.20 2.17 3.76
C SER A 140 -14.32 1.06 2.72
N MET A 141 -15.42 1.02 1.95
CA MET A 141 -15.57 0.10 0.82
C MET A 141 -14.50 0.33 -0.23
N LEU A 142 -14.27 1.60 -0.59
CA LEU A 142 -13.26 1.96 -1.58
C LEU A 142 -11.85 1.54 -1.14
N VAL A 143 -11.47 1.83 0.11
CA VAL A 143 -10.16 1.45 0.64
C VAL A 143 -9.99 -0.07 0.63
N ALA A 144 -11.02 -0.83 1.06
CA ALA A 144 -10.99 -2.29 1.03
C ALA A 144 -10.81 -2.84 -0.39
N SER A 145 -11.55 -2.31 -1.36
CA SER A 145 -11.46 -2.71 -2.76
C SER A 145 -10.12 -2.33 -3.38
N TRP A 146 -9.62 -1.13 -3.08
CA TRP A 146 -8.30 -0.66 -3.49
C TRP A 146 -7.18 -1.55 -2.96
N LEU A 147 -7.25 -1.94 -1.68
CA LEU A 147 -6.28 -2.86 -1.07
C LEU A 147 -6.26 -4.24 -1.74
N THR A 148 -7.42 -4.72 -2.20
CA THR A 148 -7.51 -5.97 -2.97
C THR A 148 -7.00 -5.80 -4.39
N ALA A 149 -7.17 -4.62 -4.97
CA ALA A 149 -6.72 -4.28 -6.31
C ALA A 149 -5.22 -3.97 -6.41
N GLN A 150 -4.51 -3.81 -5.29
CA GLN A 150 -3.06 -3.48 -5.25
C GLN A 150 -2.23 -4.34 -6.21
N PRO A 151 -2.31 -5.69 -6.21
CA PRO A 151 -1.49 -6.50 -7.09
C PRO A 151 -1.75 -6.24 -8.58
N ALA A 152 -3.02 -5.99 -8.95
CA ALA A 152 -3.41 -5.68 -10.32
C ALA A 152 -2.95 -4.28 -10.75
N LEU A 153 -3.01 -3.31 -9.84
CA LEU A 153 -2.51 -1.95 -10.09
C LEU A 153 -0.99 -1.94 -10.27
N ASP A 154 -0.27 -2.70 -9.44
CA ASP A 154 1.18 -2.81 -9.51
C ASP A 154 1.65 -3.48 -10.80
N GLU A 155 0.94 -4.51 -11.28
CA GLU A 155 1.23 -5.17 -12.55
C GLU A 155 1.06 -4.22 -13.74
N ILE A 156 -0.02 -3.44 -13.77
CA ILE A 156 -0.26 -2.46 -14.84
C ILE A 156 0.80 -1.37 -14.82
N ARG A 157 1.16 -0.89 -13.64
CA ARG A 157 2.23 0.09 -13.47
C ARG A 157 3.56 -0.44 -13.98
N SER A 158 3.94 -1.65 -13.58
CA SER A 158 5.17 -2.32 -14.02
C SER A 158 5.22 -2.48 -15.54
N ARG A 159 4.12 -2.93 -16.17
CA ARG A 159 4.02 -3.02 -17.64
C ARG A 159 4.15 -1.67 -18.34
N THR A 160 3.56 -0.62 -17.76
CA THR A 160 3.63 0.75 -18.29
C THR A 160 5.06 1.30 -18.18
N GLU A 161 5.72 1.07 -17.04
CA GLU A 161 7.12 1.47 -16.82
C GLU A 161 8.06 0.73 -17.78
N ALA A 162 7.88 -0.58 -17.98
CA ALA A 162 8.68 -1.36 -18.94
C ALA A 162 8.51 -0.85 -20.39
N ALA A 163 7.29 -0.51 -20.80
CA ALA A 163 7.03 0.07 -22.12
C ALA A 163 7.66 1.47 -22.28
N LEU A 164 7.67 2.27 -21.21
CA LEU A 164 8.33 3.58 -21.22
C LEU A 164 9.85 3.44 -21.38
N VAL A 165 10.47 2.50 -20.65
CA VAL A 165 11.91 2.22 -20.74
C VAL A 165 12.29 1.70 -22.13
N ASP A 166 11.51 0.79 -22.71
CA ASP A 166 11.74 0.29 -24.08
C ASP A 166 11.67 1.44 -25.11
N ASN A 167 10.69 2.34 -24.98
CA ASN A 167 10.60 3.53 -25.84
C ASN A 167 11.80 4.47 -25.65
N TYR A 168 12.26 4.68 -24.40
CA TYR A 168 13.44 5.51 -24.13
C TYR A 168 14.72 4.89 -24.69
N LEU A 169 14.93 3.58 -24.54
CA LEU A 169 16.07 2.88 -25.12
C LEU A 169 16.06 2.94 -26.65
N ARG A 170 14.88 2.82 -27.27
CA ARG A 170 14.73 2.99 -28.72
C ARG A 170 15.01 4.40 -29.19
N GLN A 171 14.71 5.43 -28.40
CA GLN A 171 14.98 6.83 -28.76
C GLN A 171 16.44 7.22 -28.47
N GLY A 172 17.01 6.78 -27.34
CA GLY A 172 18.40 7.05 -26.94
C GLY A 172 19.47 6.28 -27.72
N GLY A 173 19.08 5.30 -28.54
CA GLY A 173 19.97 4.61 -29.49
C GLY A 173 20.28 5.40 -30.76
N PHE A 174 19.65 6.55 -31.00
CA PHE A 174 19.87 7.36 -32.21
C PHE A 174 20.65 8.67 -31.99
N GLU A 175 21.02 9.02 -30.75
CA GLU A 175 21.82 10.24 -30.47
C GLU A 175 23.29 9.94 -30.14
N GLY A 176 23.73 8.67 -30.20
CA GLY A 176 25.08 8.25 -29.81
C GLY A 176 26.02 7.78 -30.94
N GLU A 177 25.54 7.56 -32.17
CA GLU A 177 26.34 6.93 -33.25
C GLU A 177 26.54 7.79 -34.52
N ASP A 178 26.08 9.04 -34.56
CA ASP A 178 26.23 9.92 -35.74
C ASP A 178 27.41 10.92 -35.68
N GLN A 179 28.48 10.61 -34.92
CA GLN A 179 29.74 11.39 -34.99
C GLN A 179 31.02 10.58 -35.29
N ALA A 180 30.93 9.28 -35.61
CA ALA A 180 32.13 8.46 -35.82
C ALA A 180 32.22 7.76 -37.19
N ALA A 181 31.61 8.29 -38.24
CA ALA A 181 31.81 7.77 -39.59
C ALA A 181 31.73 8.86 -40.67
N THR A 182 32.83 9.56 -40.91
CA THR A 182 33.10 10.09 -42.25
C THR A 182 34.56 9.82 -42.62
N PRO A 183 34.85 8.89 -43.53
CA PRO A 183 36.18 8.74 -44.10
C PRO A 183 36.39 9.88 -45.12
N GLN A 184 37.28 10.83 -44.81
CA GLN A 184 37.78 11.75 -45.82
C GLN A 184 39.08 11.20 -46.40
N GLU A 185 38.92 10.41 -47.46
CA GLU A 185 39.90 10.25 -48.52
C GLU A 185 39.72 11.41 -49.52
N SER A 186 40.84 11.99 -49.96
CA SER A 186 41.09 12.75 -51.21
C SER A 186 41.71 14.15 -51.03
N ARG A 187 43.04 14.23 -51.06
CA ARG A 187 43.85 14.83 -52.15
C ARG A 187 45.33 14.92 -51.79
#